data_AF-A0A2D6ER88-F1
#
_entry.id   AF-A0A2D6ER88-F1
#
_cell.length_a   1.000
_cell.length_b   1.000
_cell.length_c   1.000
_cell.angle_alpha   90.00
_cell.angle_beta   90.00
_cell.angle_gamma   90.00
#
_symmetry.space_group_name_H-M   'P 1'
#
loop_
_entity.id
_entity.type
_entity.pdbx_description
1 polymer ?
#
loop_
_entity_poly.entity_id
_entity_poly.type
_entity_poly.pdbx_seq_one_letter_code
_entity_poly.pdbx_strand_id
1 'polypeptide(L)'
;MITFVLALPHAIIFYRVATDVLSKNNVGRIPLVIFLFFLVSIVSYAKYSNGLRTAKRFIPLIILSFVIWISVSIFEPNSNKYIHIPEYMFLSGLLFLALAVDYEGSGIFFLVFILTSLLGVVDEMQQGLYPDRYYGWKDMVINSAGALLGVIMIKTLTIQPTRDWKWVRDIVRQKLLSVVLFSGLGGTLFTGIMLWAIKVDAGILGGQENGILAWNILYGSAATIAIIYLLKRFVFLQRSIISEPLSNTSLLWFISLFCLTIIIHGVSTLTLVTDLNFS
;
A
#
# COMPACT_ATOMS: atom_id res chain seq x y z
N MET A 1 2.08 3.28 -12.16
CA MET A 1 1.86 3.30 -10.69
C MET A 1 2.31 4.62 -10.07
N ILE A 2 3.58 5.03 -10.22
CA ILE A 2 4.08 6.33 -9.72
C ILE A 2 3.21 7.50 -10.24
N THR A 3 2.87 7.51 -11.53
CA THR A 3 1.97 8.52 -12.12
C THR A 3 0.57 8.54 -11.50
N PHE A 4 0.05 7.38 -11.06
CA PHE A 4 -1.27 7.32 -10.40
C PHE A 4 -1.19 8.01 -9.04
N VAL A 5 -0.20 7.63 -8.22
CA VAL A 5 0.02 8.23 -6.88
C VAL A 5 0.31 9.74 -6.98
N LEU A 6 1.12 10.16 -7.96
CA LEU A 6 1.39 11.59 -8.18
C LEU A 6 0.16 12.37 -8.65
N ALA A 7 -0.85 11.72 -9.25
CA ALA A 7 -2.07 12.37 -9.70
C ALA A 7 -3.13 12.53 -8.59
N LEU A 8 -3.07 11.73 -7.52
CA LEU A 8 -4.06 11.73 -6.43
C LEU A 8 -4.26 13.09 -5.75
N PRO A 9 -3.21 13.88 -5.46
CA PRO A 9 -3.39 15.20 -4.87
C PRO A 9 -4.30 16.12 -5.71
N HIS A 10 -4.34 15.93 -7.03
CA HIS A 10 -5.14 16.75 -7.95
C HIS A 10 -6.63 16.35 -7.99
N ALA A 11 -7.01 15.20 -7.42
CA ALA A 11 -8.43 14.78 -7.32
C ALA A 11 -9.29 15.79 -6.54
N ILE A 12 -8.67 16.64 -5.71
CA ILE A 12 -9.34 17.72 -4.98
C ILE A 12 -10.03 18.74 -5.88
N ILE A 13 -9.54 18.91 -7.11
CA ILE A 13 -10.16 19.84 -8.08
C ILE A 13 -11.57 19.36 -8.42
N PHE A 14 -11.71 18.07 -8.74
CA PHE A 14 -13.01 17.46 -9.03
C PHE A 14 -13.93 17.48 -7.81
N TYR A 15 -13.37 17.21 -6.62
CA TYR A 15 -14.13 17.28 -5.38
C TYR A 15 -14.71 18.68 -5.14
N ARG A 16 -13.92 19.75 -5.33
CA ARG A 16 -14.37 21.14 -5.17
C ARG A 16 -15.51 21.47 -6.12
N VAL A 17 -15.36 21.15 -7.41
CA VAL A 17 -16.42 21.36 -8.41
C VAL A 17 -17.71 20.62 -8.05
N ALA A 18 -17.61 19.38 -7.58
CA ALA A 18 -18.78 18.60 -7.18
C ALA A 18 -19.47 19.21 -5.94
N THR A 19 -18.71 19.79 -5.00
CA THR A 19 -19.27 20.45 -3.81
C THR A 19 -19.92 21.80 -4.09
N ASP A 20 -19.66 22.39 -5.26
CA ASP A 20 -20.37 23.60 -5.69
C ASP A 20 -21.82 23.30 -6.10
N VAL A 21 -22.11 22.04 -6.44
CA VAL A 21 -23.44 21.57 -6.90
C VAL A 21 -24.18 20.77 -5.82
N LEU A 22 -23.44 20.00 -5.01
CA LEU A 22 -23.99 19.09 -4.00
C LEU A 22 -23.40 19.37 -2.61
N SER A 23 -24.14 19.03 -1.56
CA SER A 23 -23.59 19.13 -0.19
C SER A 23 -22.37 18.23 -0.02
N LYS A 24 -21.39 18.67 0.79
CA LYS A 24 -20.14 17.93 1.06
C LYS A 24 -20.40 16.47 1.49
N ASN A 25 -21.40 16.26 2.34
CA ASN A 25 -21.78 14.92 2.80
C ASN A 25 -22.32 14.04 1.65
N ASN A 26 -23.06 14.61 0.70
CA ASN A 26 -23.56 13.86 -0.44
C ASN A 26 -22.43 13.53 -1.42
N VAL A 27 -21.54 14.49 -1.70
CA VAL A 27 -20.36 14.26 -2.56
C VAL A 27 -19.46 13.17 -1.99
N GLY A 28 -19.15 13.21 -0.69
CA GLY A 28 -18.31 12.21 -0.04
C GLY A 28 -18.88 10.78 -0.06
N ARG A 29 -20.21 10.62 -0.21
CA ARG A 29 -20.85 9.30 -0.31
C ARG A 29 -20.87 8.73 -1.74
N ILE A 30 -20.65 9.56 -2.77
CA ILE A 30 -20.65 9.12 -4.18
C ILE A 30 -19.68 7.95 -4.44
N PRO A 31 -18.40 8.00 -3.99
CA PRO A 31 -17.46 6.90 -4.23
C PRO A 31 -17.95 5.55 -3.69
N LEU A 32 -18.61 5.54 -2.52
CA LEU A 32 -19.19 4.32 -1.96
C LEU A 32 -20.36 3.79 -2.78
N VAL A 33 -21.22 4.68 -3.26
CA VAL A 33 -22.36 4.28 -4.10
C VAL A 33 -21.85 3.65 -5.39
N ILE A 34 -20.89 4.30 -6.06
CA ILE A 34 -20.24 3.75 -7.26
C ILE A 34 -19.61 2.39 -6.96
N PHE A 35 -18.93 2.26 -5.83
CA PHE A 35 -18.34 0.99 -5.40
C PHE A 35 -19.39 -0.12 -5.21
N LEU A 36 -20.50 0.16 -4.54
CA LEU A 36 -21.59 -0.82 -4.36
C LEU A 36 -22.20 -1.24 -5.70
N PHE A 37 -22.42 -0.29 -6.61
CA PHE A 37 -22.89 -0.61 -7.97
C PHE A 37 -21.91 -1.47 -8.74
N PHE A 38 -20.61 -1.17 -8.65
CA PHE A 38 -19.56 -1.97 -9.28
C PHE A 38 -19.52 -3.40 -8.71
N LEU A 39 -19.60 -3.55 -7.38
CA LEU A 39 -19.64 -4.85 -6.72
C LEU A 39 -20.85 -5.68 -7.18
N VAL A 40 -22.05 -5.08 -7.19
CA VAL A 40 -23.29 -5.73 -7.67
C VAL A 40 -23.16 -6.14 -9.14
N SER A 41 -22.57 -5.29 -9.97
CA SER A 41 -22.37 -5.56 -11.39
C SER A 41 -21.44 -6.75 -11.62
N ILE A 42 -20.32 -6.81 -10.89
CA ILE A 42 -19.38 -7.93 -10.96
C ILE A 42 -20.04 -9.24 -10.51
N VAL A 43 -20.76 -9.24 -9.39
CA VAL A 43 -21.46 -10.44 -8.88
C VAL A 43 -22.51 -10.93 -9.87
N SER A 44 -23.27 -10.00 -10.46
CA SER A 44 -24.29 -10.30 -11.46
C SER A 44 -23.69 -10.89 -12.73
N TYR A 45 -22.61 -10.28 -13.23
CA TYR A 45 -21.85 -10.79 -14.36
C TYR A 45 -21.32 -12.21 -14.10
N ALA A 46 -20.67 -12.43 -12.95
CA ALA A 46 -20.10 -13.72 -12.60
C ALA A 46 -21.16 -14.83 -12.41
N LYS A 47 -22.35 -14.47 -11.90
CA LYS A 47 -23.49 -15.38 -11.80
C LYS A 47 -23.98 -15.78 -13.20
N TYR A 48 -24.11 -14.80 -14.10
CA TYR A 48 -24.58 -15.02 -15.48
C TYR A 48 -23.58 -15.84 -16.31
N SER A 49 -22.27 -15.58 -16.15
CA SER A 49 -21.24 -16.21 -16.96
C SER A 49 -20.85 -17.62 -16.50
N ASN A 50 -20.91 -17.94 -15.19
CA ASN A 50 -20.24 -19.12 -14.63
C ASN A 50 -21.06 -19.93 -13.58
N GLY A 51 -22.37 -19.69 -13.45
CA GLY A 51 -23.28 -20.47 -12.59
C GLY A 51 -23.17 -20.24 -11.06
N LEU A 52 -24.12 -20.82 -10.28
CA LEU A 52 -24.29 -20.58 -8.83
C LEU A 52 -23.08 -20.94 -7.95
N ARG A 53 -22.23 -21.88 -8.35
CA ARG A 53 -20.99 -22.21 -7.61
C ARG A 53 -19.98 -21.06 -7.64
N THR A 54 -20.01 -20.25 -8.69
CA THR A 54 -19.12 -19.08 -8.83
C THR A 54 -19.61 -17.92 -7.96
N ALA A 55 -20.93 -17.76 -7.79
CA ALA A 55 -21.49 -16.73 -6.91
C ALA A 55 -21.05 -16.89 -5.43
N LYS A 56 -20.87 -18.12 -4.94
CA LYS A 56 -20.37 -18.36 -3.57
C LYS A 56 -18.97 -17.80 -3.31
N ARG A 57 -18.14 -17.63 -4.34
CA ARG A 57 -16.78 -17.04 -4.22
C ARG A 57 -16.83 -15.55 -3.86
N PHE A 58 -17.98 -14.90 -4.03
CA PHE A 58 -18.18 -13.49 -3.69
C PHE A 58 -18.61 -13.26 -2.24
N ILE A 59 -19.00 -14.31 -1.50
CA ILE A 59 -19.43 -14.17 -0.10
C ILE A 59 -18.36 -13.45 0.75
N PRO A 60 -17.06 -13.81 0.72
CA PRO A 60 -16.04 -13.09 1.48
C PRO A 60 -15.92 -11.62 1.07
N LEU A 61 -16.06 -11.32 -0.22
CA LEU A 61 -16.01 -9.95 -0.74
C LEU A 61 -17.20 -9.12 -0.25
N ILE A 62 -18.41 -9.69 -0.27
CA ILE A 62 -19.64 -9.03 0.21
C ILE A 62 -19.55 -8.79 1.72
N ILE A 63 -19.16 -9.80 2.50
CA ILE A 63 -19.01 -9.66 3.95
C ILE A 63 -17.97 -8.58 4.28
N LEU A 64 -16.81 -8.63 3.65
CA LEU A 64 -15.76 -7.64 3.90
C LEU A 64 -16.21 -6.23 3.49
N SER A 65 -16.89 -6.09 2.35
CA SER A 65 -17.44 -4.79 1.91
C SER A 65 -18.40 -4.21 2.95
N PHE A 66 -19.28 -5.03 3.51
CA PHE A 66 -20.24 -4.62 4.52
C PHE A 66 -19.56 -4.24 5.85
N VAL A 67 -18.57 -5.03 6.28
CA VAL A 67 -17.79 -4.74 7.49
C VAL A 67 -17.02 -3.41 7.35
N ILE A 68 -16.35 -3.19 6.22
CA ILE A 68 -15.63 -1.94 5.94
C ILE A 68 -16.62 -0.77 5.90
N TRP A 69 -17.77 -0.94 5.24
CA TRP A 69 -18.79 0.10 5.14
C TRP A 69 -19.32 0.52 6.52
N ILE A 70 -19.70 -0.42 7.37
CA ILE A 70 -20.16 -0.14 8.73
C ILE A 70 -19.05 0.54 9.53
N SER A 71 -17.84 -0.02 9.50
CA SER A 71 -16.72 0.50 10.28
C SER A 71 -16.40 1.95 9.91
N VAL A 72 -16.29 2.24 8.61
CA VAL A 72 -15.97 3.59 8.12
C VAL A 72 -17.12 4.56 8.37
N SER A 73 -18.38 4.12 8.23
CA SER A 73 -19.54 4.98 8.52
C SER A 73 -19.68 5.34 10.00
N ILE A 74 -19.18 4.48 10.92
CA ILE A 74 -19.23 4.72 12.37
C ILE A 74 -18.02 5.53 12.84
N PHE A 75 -16.81 5.18 12.39
CA PHE A 75 -15.56 5.71 12.96
C PHE A 75 -14.98 6.91 12.21
N GLU A 76 -15.44 7.17 10.98
CA GLU A 76 -14.96 8.29 10.17
C GLU A 76 -16.11 9.24 9.80
N PRO A 77 -16.24 10.37 10.54
CA PRO A 77 -17.30 11.34 10.31
C PRO A 77 -17.11 12.13 9.01
N ASN A 78 -15.88 12.22 8.48
CA ASN A 78 -15.62 12.92 7.23
C ASN A 78 -15.84 12.00 6.04
N SER A 79 -17.01 12.15 5.40
CA SER A 79 -17.40 11.36 4.23
C SER A 79 -16.42 11.45 3.05
N ASN A 80 -15.60 12.50 2.97
CA ASN A 80 -14.64 12.63 1.87
C ASN A 80 -13.58 11.53 1.90
N LYS A 81 -13.28 11.01 3.09
CA LYS A 81 -12.30 9.94 3.27
C LYS A 81 -12.81 8.58 2.77
N TYR A 82 -14.08 8.49 2.39
CA TYR A 82 -14.63 7.25 1.86
C TYR A 82 -14.10 6.94 0.46
N ILE A 83 -13.54 7.93 -0.24
CA ILE A 83 -12.94 7.75 -1.58
C ILE A 83 -11.71 6.86 -1.57
N HIS A 84 -11.00 6.78 -0.44
CA HIS A 84 -9.83 5.94 -0.28
C HIS A 84 -10.15 4.46 -0.51
N ILE A 85 -11.34 3.98 -0.09
CA ILE A 85 -11.70 2.55 -0.26
C ILE A 85 -11.67 2.12 -1.74
N PRO A 86 -12.48 2.70 -2.64
CA PRO A 86 -12.45 2.32 -4.06
C PRO A 86 -11.11 2.64 -4.73
N GLU A 87 -10.42 3.69 -4.28
CA GLU A 87 -9.12 4.09 -4.82
C GLU A 87 -8.03 3.03 -4.58
N TYR A 88 -7.83 2.61 -3.33
CA TYR A 88 -6.83 1.59 -2.99
C TYR A 88 -7.24 0.20 -3.46
N MET A 89 -8.55 -0.07 -3.57
CA MET A 89 -9.05 -1.28 -4.22
C MET A 89 -8.63 -1.33 -5.70
N PHE A 90 -8.79 -0.22 -6.43
CA PHE A 90 -8.38 -0.11 -7.82
C PHE A 90 -6.86 -0.19 -7.97
N LEU A 91 -6.11 0.49 -7.08
CA LEU A 91 -4.65 0.43 -7.04
C LEU A 91 -4.13 -1.00 -6.84
N SER A 92 -4.76 -1.80 -5.97
CA SER A 92 -4.45 -3.24 -5.83
C SER A 92 -4.61 -3.99 -7.16
N GLY A 93 -5.63 -3.66 -7.95
CA GLY A 93 -5.84 -4.24 -9.28
C GLY A 93 -4.70 -3.89 -10.24
N LEU A 94 -4.33 -2.61 -10.33
CA LEU A 94 -3.22 -2.15 -11.16
C LEU A 94 -1.90 -2.81 -10.76
N LEU A 95 -1.65 -2.89 -9.46
CA LEU A 95 -0.43 -3.48 -8.93
C LEU A 95 -0.38 -5.00 -9.19
N PHE A 96 -1.49 -5.69 -9.02
CA PHE A 96 -1.59 -7.10 -9.39
C PHE A 96 -1.30 -7.32 -10.87
N LEU A 97 -1.88 -6.52 -11.76
CA LEU A 97 -1.62 -6.64 -13.20
C LEU A 97 -0.14 -6.42 -13.53
N ALA A 98 0.52 -5.46 -12.87
CA ALA A 98 1.94 -5.21 -13.06
C ALA A 98 2.82 -6.36 -12.54
N LEU A 99 2.52 -6.91 -11.36
CA LEU A 99 3.32 -7.97 -10.74
C LEU A 99 3.07 -9.34 -11.37
N ALA A 100 1.85 -9.60 -11.84
CA ALA A 100 1.46 -10.90 -12.40
C ALA A 100 2.20 -11.27 -13.69
N VAL A 101 2.91 -10.32 -14.30
CA VAL A 101 3.78 -10.56 -15.47
C VAL A 101 4.91 -11.53 -15.12
N ASP A 102 5.55 -11.33 -13.97
CA ASP A 102 6.77 -12.06 -13.57
C ASP A 102 6.62 -12.83 -12.25
N TYR A 103 5.53 -12.63 -11.51
CA TYR A 103 5.31 -13.26 -10.21
C TYR A 103 4.63 -14.62 -10.36
N GLU A 104 5.27 -15.65 -9.78
CA GLU A 104 4.72 -17.01 -9.72
C GLU A 104 4.18 -17.36 -8.32
N GLY A 105 2.99 -17.99 -8.28
CA GLY A 105 2.40 -18.57 -7.08
C GLY A 105 1.47 -17.66 -6.27
N SER A 106 0.82 -18.24 -5.26
CA SER A 106 -0.24 -17.56 -4.49
C SER A 106 0.23 -16.40 -3.60
N GLY A 107 1.54 -16.24 -3.41
CA GLY A 107 2.10 -15.15 -2.61
C GLY A 107 1.84 -13.76 -3.20
N ILE A 108 1.46 -13.67 -4.48
CA ILE A 108 1.20 -12.39 -5.17
C ILE A 108 0.14 -11.56 -4.44
N PHE A 109 -0.91 -12.20 -3.93
CA PHE A 109 -1.99 -11.53 -3.20
C PHE A 109 -1.48 -10.86 -1.92
N PHE A 110 -0.53 -11.50 -1.25
CA PHE A 110 0.09 -10.96 -0.04
C PHE A 110 1.02 -9.80 -0.37
N LEU A 111 1.82 -9.93 -1.45
CA LEU A 111 2.67 -8.85 -1.92
C LEU A 111 1.84 -7.62 -2.34
N VAL A 112 0.78 -7.82 -3.13
CA VAL A 112 -0.13 -6.74 -3.58
C VAL A 112 -0.76 -6.04 -2.39
N PHE A 113 -1.22 -6.79 -1.39
CA PHE A 113 -1.77 -6.20 -0.17
C PHE A 113 -0.74 -5.32 0.53
N ILE A 114 0.46 -5.85 0.81
CA ILE A 114 1.52 -5.11 1.53
C ILE A 114 1.91 -3.86 0.76
N LEU A 115 2.21 -3.99 -0.53
CA LEU A 115 2.67 -2.88 -1.35
C LEU A 115 1.59 -1.81 -1.53
N THR A 116 0.32 -2.19 -1.70
CA THR A 116 -0.78 -1.22 -1.80
C THR A 116 -0.97 -0.48 -0.48
N SER A 117 -0.90 -1.17 0.66
CA SER A 117 -0.97 -0.54 1.97
C SER A 117 0.21 0.40 2.24
N LEU A 118 1.43 0.01 1.87
CA LEU A 118 2.62 0.88 1.97
C LEU A 118 2.55 2.08 1.03
N LEU A 119 1.99 1.92 -0.18
CA LEU A 119 1.69 3.05 -1.05
C LEU A 119 0.65 3.98 -0.43
N GLY A 120 -0.30 3.44 0.34
CA GLY A 120 -1.20 4.23 1.17
C GLY A 120 -0.46 5.05 2.22
N VAL A 121 0.53 4.48 2.89
CA VAL A 121 1.39 5.23 3.82
C VAL A 121 2.16 6.34 3.10
N VAL A 122 2.74 6.03 1.93
CA VAL A 122 3.46 7.03 1.11
C VAL A 122 2.55 8.17 0.69
N ASP A 123 1.34 7.88 0.22
CA ASP A 123 0.39 8.91 -0.19
C ASP A 123 0.01 9.81 0.98
N GLU A 124 -0.36 9.24 2.14
CA GLU A 124 -0.68 10.02 3.34
C GLU A 124 0.50 10.91 3.76
N MET A 125 1.72 10.37 3.81
CA MET A 125 2.91 11.16 4.15
C MET A 125 3.18 12.27 3.12
N GLN A 126 2.94 12.01 1.84
CA GLN A 126 3.08 13.02 0.79
C GLN A 126 2.00 14.10 0.89
N GLN A 127 0.76 13.73 1.21
CA GLN A 127 -0.32 14.68 1.48
C GLN A 127 0.03 15.59 2.66
N GLY A 128 0.71 15.06 3.67
CA GLY A 128 1.28 15.82 4.78
C GLY A 128 2.28 16.91 4.44
N LEU A 129 2.88 16.85 3.24
CA LEU A 129 3.78 17.91 2.78
C LEU A 129 3.01 19.16 2.30
N TYR A 130 1.69 19.08 2.13
CA TYR A 130 0.86 20.21 1.70
C TYR A 130 0.30 20.96 2.92
N PRO A 131 0.46 22.30 3.01
CA PRO A 131 0.09 23.09 4.19
C PRO A 131 -1.38 22.97 4.64
N ASP A 132 -2.29 22.73 3.70
CA ASP A 132 -3.74 22.66 3.93
C ASP A 132 -4.25 21.23 4.11
N ARG A 133 -3.35 20.25 4.23
CA ARG A 133 -3.72 18.84 4.37
C ARG A 133 -3.16 18.23 5.63
N TYR A 134 -3.95 17.31 6.13
CA TYR A 134 -3.74 16.58 7.34
C TYR A 134 -3.81 15.10 7.00
N TYR A 135 -2.91 14.30 7.54
CA TYR A 135 -2.77 12.89 7.22
C TYR A 135 -2.66 12.09 8.51
N GLY A 136 -3.54 11.11 8.67
CA GLY A 136 -3.66 10.36 9.91
C GLY A 136 -3.42 8.88 9.71
N TRP A 137 -3.06 8.20 10.81
CA TRP A 137 -3.02 6.74 10.84
C TRP A 137 -4.39 6.12 10.48
N LYS A 138 -5.50 6.83 10.74
CA LYS A 138 -6.85 6.42 10.34
C LYS A 138 -6.96 6.29 8.82
N ASP A 139 -6.40 7.23 8.08
CA ASP A 139 -6.43 7.22 6.62
C ASP A 139 -5.59 6.06 6.08
N MET A 140 -4.39 5.83 6.65
CA MET A 140 -3.58 4.65 6.34
C MET A 140 -4.32 3.31 6.58
N VAL A 141 -5.15 3.24 7.63
CA VAL A 141 -6.01 2.07 7.91
C VAL A 141 -7.12 1.92 6.88
N ILE A 142 -7.79 3.01 6.49
CA ILE A 142 -8.82 3.00 5.43
C ILE A 142 -8.20 2.59 4.09
N ASN A 143 -7.01 3.10 3.77
CA ASN A 143 -6.24 2.74 2.58
C ASN A 143 -5.93 1.24 2.55
N SER A 144 -5.47 0.69 3.69
CA SER A 144 -5.20 -0.73 3.86
C SER A 144 -6.47 -1.58 3.76
N ALA A 145 -7.61 -1.08 4.25
CA ALA A 145 -8.89 -1.77 4.11
C ALA A 145 -9.35 -1.84 2.63
N GLY A 146 -9.19 -0.74 1.88
CA GLY A 146 -9.39 -0.71 0.44
C GLY A 146 -8.48 -1.69 -0.31
N ALA A 147 -7.20 -1.75 0.08
CA ALA A 147 -6.24 -2.72 -0.47
C ALA A 147 -6.66 -4.17 -0.22
N LEU A 148 -7.08 -4.50 1.00
CA LEU A 148 -7.56 -5.85 1.34
C LEU A 148 -8.78 -6.22 0.49
N LEU A 149 -9.71 -5.28 0.32
CA LEU A 149 -10.89 -5.47 -0.51
C LEU A 149 -10.53 -5.73 -1.97
N GLY A 150 -9.55 -4.99 -2.51
CA GLY A 150 -9.00 -5.18 -3.84
C GLY A 150 -8.40 -6.57 -4.03
N VAL A 151 -7.58 -7.00 -3.07
CA VAL A 151 -6.96 -8.34 -3.10
C VAL A 151 -8.00 -9.46 -3.05
N ILE A 152 -9.03 -9.34 -2.20
CA ILE A 152 -10.12 -10.32 -2.17
C ILE A 152 -10.87 -10.32 -3.50
N MET A 153 -11.18 -9.14 -4.06
CA MET A 153 -11.85 -9.02 -5.35
C MET A 153 -11.06 -9.74 -6.46
N ILE A 154 -9.76 -9.47 -6.57
CA ILE A 154 -8.88 -10.11 -7.56
C ILE A 154 -8.86 -11.62 -7.34
N LYS A 155 -8.70 -12.08 -6.09
CA LYS A 155 -8.69 -13.51 -5.75
C LYS A 155 -10.02 -14.21 -6.10
N THR A 156 -11.14 -13.50 -5.96
CA THR A 156 -12.46 -14.01 -6.33
C THR A 156 -12.63 -14.11 -7.86
N LEU A 157 -12.06 -13.16 -8.61
CA LEU A 157 -12.17 -13.09 -10.07
C LEU A 157 -11.16 -13.98 -10.82
N THR A 158 -10.01 -14.24 -10.22
CA THR A 158 -8.93 -15.01 -10.86
C THR A 158 -9.00 -16.50 -10.50
N ILE A 159 -8.47 -17.34 -11.40
CA ILE A 159 -8.21 -18.74 -11.09
C ILE A 159 -7.06 -18.77 -10.08
N GLN A 160 -7.22 -19.51 -8.99
CA GLN A 160 -6.21 -19.53 -7.94
C GLN A 160 -4.88 -20.05 -8.50
N PRO A 161 -3.77 -19.29 -8.35
CA PRO A 161 -2.44 -19.81 -8.62
C PRO A 161 -2.20 -21.04 -7.75
N THR A 162 -1.34 -21.94 -8.20
CA THR A 162 -0.87 -23.06 -7.38
C THR A 162 -0.35 -22.52 -6.04
N ARG A 163 -0.68 -23.22 -4.95
CA ARG A 163 -0.26 -22.84 -3.60
C ARG A 163 1.24 -23.12 -3.46
N ASP A 164 2.05 -22.19 -3.96
CA ASP A 164 3.50 -22.22 -3.86
C ASP A 164 4.01 -21.11 -2.94
N TRP A 165 4.80 -21.51 -1.94
CA TRP A 165 5.44 -20.67 -0.95
C TRP A 165 6.97 -20.67 -1.08
N LYS A 166 7.50 -21.10 -2.23
CA LYS A 166 8.94 -21.10 -2.53
C LYS A 166 9.58 -19.73 -2.26
N TRP A 167 8.87 -18.65 -2.56
CA TRP A 167 9.32 -17.28 -2.31
C TRP A 167 9.73 -17.02 -0.85
N VAL A 168 9.05 -17.62 0.14
CA VAL A 168 9.40 -17.47 1.57
C VAL A 168 10.77 -18.07 1.85
N ARG A 169 11.00 -19.27 1.33
CA ARG A 169 12.26 -20.00 1.49
C ARG A 169 13.40 -19.23 0.83
N ASP A 170 13.17 -18.71 -0.37
CA ASP A 170 14.13 -17.92 -1.12
C ASP A 170 14.50 -16.62 -0.39
N ILE A 171 13.52 -15.91 0.19
CA ILE A 171 13.76 -14.73 1.03
C ILE A 171 14.60 -15.09 2.25
N VAL A 172 14.19 -16.08 3.05
CA VAL A 172 14.89 -16.49 4.28
C VAL A 172 16.32 -16.96 4.01
N ARG A 173 16.57 -17.58 2.85
CA ARG A 173 17.93 -17.95 2.41
C ARG A 173 18.83 -16.72 2.20
N GLN A 174 18.27 -15.58 1.80
CA GLN A 174 18.99 -14.31 1.66
C GLN A 174 19.06 -13.57 3.01
N LYS A 175 19.87 -14.09 3.94
CA LYS A 175 19.95 -13.56 5.31
C LYS A 175 20.20 -12.05 5.38
N LEU A 176 21.22 -11.55 4.68
CA LEU A 176 21.59 -10.13 4.72
C LEU A 176 20.48 -9.24 4.16
N LEU A 177 19.95 -9.59 2.97
CA LEU A 177 18.85 -8.83 2.35
C LEU A 177 17.59 -8.86 3.22
N SER A 178 17.29 -10.00 3.85
CA SER A 178 16.16 -10.12 4.78
C SER A 178 16.35 -9.24 6.01
N VAL A 179 17.55 -9.22 6.61
CA VAL A 179 17.83 -8.34 7.76
C VAL A 179 17.62 -6.88 7.40
N VAL A 180 18.15 -6.43 6.25
CA VAL A 180 17.94 -5.05 5.78
C VAL A 180 16.46 -4.80 5.50
N LEU A 181 15.76 -5.72 4.83
CA LEU A 181 14.35 -5.55 4.51
C LEU A 181 13.49 -5.41 5.78
N PHE A 182 13.63 -6.35 6.73
CA PHE A 182 12.84 -6.34 7.95
C PHE A 182 13.24 -5.21 8.91
N SER A 183 14.51 -4.79 8.91
CA SER A 183 14.90 -3.57 9.64
C SER A 183 14.24 -2.34 9.04
N GLY A 184 14.13 -2.23 7.71
CA GLY A 184 13.38 -1.17 7.04
C GLY A 184 11.90 -1.13 7.38
N LEU A 185 11.23 -2.29 7.33
CA LEU A 185 9.81 -2.40 7.67
C LEU A 185 9.56 -2.06 9.15
N GLY A 186 10.41 -2.56 10.05
CA GLY A 186 10.35 -2.20 11.47
C GLY A 186 10.65 -0.72 11.71
N GLY A 187 11.61 -0.17 10.96
CA GLY A 187 11.97 1.24 10.95
C GLY A 187 10.82 2.13 10.50
N THR A 188 10.08 1.74 9.46
CA THR A 188 8.90 2.46 8.98
C THR A 188 7.83 2.58 10.07
N LEU A 189 7.57 1.50 10.81
CA LEU A 189 6.64 1.51 11.94
C LEU A 189 7.16 2.41 13.08
N PHE A 190 8.43 2.25 13.45
CA PHE A 190 9.07 3.03 14.50
C PHE A 190 9.01 4.53 14.18
N THR A 191 9.45 4.91 12.99
CA THR A 191 9.45 6.29 12.50
C THR A 191 8.03 6.87 12.46
N GLY A 192 7.04 6.11 11.99
CA GLY A 192 5.64 6.56 12.00
C GLY A 192 5.10 6.82 13.41
N ILE A 193 5.39 5.94 14.38
CA ILE A 193 4.96 6.12 15.77
C ILE A 193 5.67 7.32 16.41
N MET A 194 6.98 7.49 16.16
CA MET A 194 7.75 8.58 16.75
C MET A 194 7.32 9.95 16.19
N LEU A 195 7.08 10.06 14.88
CA LEU A 195 6.57 11.30 14.29
C LEU A 195 5.22 11.69 14.87
N TRP A 196 4.34 10.71 15.12
CA TRP A 196 3.09 10.96 15.81
C TRP A 196 3.30 11.39 17.27
N ALA A 197 4.20 10.73 17.99
CA ALA A 197 4.44 11.03 19.39
C ALA A 197 5.08 12.41 19.61
N ILE A 198 6.03 12.82 18.75
CA ILE A 198 6.63 14.18 18.75
C ILE A 198 5.52 15.24 18.62
N LYS A 199 4.50 14.97 17.81
CA LYS A 199 3.38 15.88 17.59
C LYS A 199 2.44 16.00 18.80
N VAL A 200 2.16 14.88 19.48
CA VAL A 200 1.22 14.85 20.61
C VAL A 200 1.81 15.48 21.87
N ASP A 201 3.11 15.27 22.10
CA ASP A 201 3.82 15.82 23.25
C ASP A 201 5.28 16.14 22.90
N ALA A 202 5.49 17.32 22.33
CA ALA A 202 6.81 17.83 21.96
C ALA A 202 7.79 17.91 23.15
N GLY A 203 7.29 17.87 24.40
CA GLY A 203 8.11 17.96 25.62
C GLY A 203 8.79 16.65 26.04
N ILE A 204 8.25 15.48 25.66
CA ILE A 204 8.77 14.17 26.12
C ILE A 204 9.85 13.60 25.18
N LEU A 205 9.87 14.00 23.90
CA LEU A 205 10.71 13.37 22.87
C LEU A 205 11.84 14.25 22.32
N GLY A 206 12.07 15.42 22.93
CA GLY A 206 13.18 16.32 22.56
C GLY A 206 14.51 15.57 22.48
N GLY A 207 15.07 15.46 21.27
CA GLY A 207 16.33 14.78 20.99
C GLY A 207 16.24 13.41 20.30
N GLN A 208 15.06 12.82 20.11
CA GLN A 208 14.92 11.56 19.35
C GLN A 208 14.94 11.75 17.83
N GLU A 209 14.71 12.96 17.34
CA GLU A 209 14.74 13.34 15.92
C GLU A 209 16.07 12.96 15.27
N ASN A 210 17.19 13.22 15.95
CA ASN A 210 18.52 12.85 15.49
C ASN A 210 18.69 11.33 15.34
N GLY A 211 18.05 10.54 16.22
CA GLY A 211 18.04 9.08 16.14
C GLY A 211 17.24 8.58 14.94
N ILE A 212 16.09 9.18 14.67
CA ILE A 212 15.25 8.84 13.50
C ILE A 212 15.97 9.23 12.20
N LEU A 213 16.59 10.41 12.16
CA LEU A 213 17.39 10.87 11.01
C LEU A 213 18.56 9.92 10.73
N ALA A 214 19.34 9.59 11.76
CA ALA A 214 20.47 8.66 11.63
C ALA A 214 20.01 7.29 11.13
N TRP A 215 18.88 6.78 11.67
CA TRP A 215 18.29 5.52 11.23
C TRP A 215 17.85 5.56 9.77
N ASN A 216 17.09 6.58 9.37
CA ASN A 216 16.59 6.74 8.00
C ASN A 216 17.74 6.80 6.99
N ILE A 217 18.83 7.53 7.31
CA ILE A 217 20.01 7.65 6.44
C ILE A 217 20.74 6.30 6.34
N LEU A 218 21.00 5.64 7.48
CA LEU A 218 21.67 4.35 7.53
C LEU A 218 20.89 3.29 6.74
N TYR A 219 19.58 3.22 6.98
CA TYR A 219 18.68 2.32 6.29
C TYR A 219 18.62 2.61 4.79
N GLY A 220 18.39 3.87 4.41
CA GLY A 220 18.30 4.28 3.00
C GLY A 220 19.56 3.94 2.22
N SER A 221 20.73 4.12 2.83
CA SER A 221 22.02 3.74 2.25
C SER A 221 22.12 2.23 2.06
N ALA A 222 21.82 1.44 3.10
CA ALA A 222 21.86 -0.02 3.05
C ALA A 222 20.87 -0.61 2.03
N ALA A 223 19.65 -0.10 2.00
CA ALA A 223 18.61 -0.52 1.05
C ALA A 223 18.98 -0.15 -0.40
N THR A 224 19.57 1.03 -0.63
CA THR A 224 20.06 1.43 -1.97
C THR A 224 21.18 0.51 -2.44
N ILE A 225 22.14 0.19 -1.58
CA ILE A 225 23.20 -0.79 -1.89
C ILE A 225 22.60 -2.17 -2.21
N ALA A 226 21.59 -2.60 -1.44
CA ALA A 226 20.88 -3.87 -1.67
C ALA A 226 20.17 -3.89 -3.03
N ILE A 227 19.49 -2.80 -3.43
CA ILE A 227 18.88 -2.67 -4.76
C ILE A 227 19.94 -2.75 -5.84
N ILE A 228 21.04 -1.98 -5.73
CA ILE A 228 22.13 -2.00 -6.72
C ILE A 228 22.73 -3.41 -6.85
N TYR A 229 22.94 -4.10 -5.73
CA TYR A 229 23.40 -5.48 -5.71
C TYR A 229 22.45 -6.43 -6.44
N LEU A 230 21.14 -6.33 -6.17
CA LEU A 230 20.10 -7.14 -6.80
C LEU A 230 20.00 -6.87 -8.31
N LEU A 231 20.00 -5.60 -8.72
CA LEU A 231 19.98 -5.20 -10.13
C LEU A 231 21.23 -5.66 -10.88
N LYS A 232 22.42 -5.54 -10.28
CA LYS A 232 23.67 -6.05 -10.89
C LYS A 232 23.63 -7.56 -11.07
N ARG A 233 23.10 -8.30 -10.08
CA ARG A 233 22.95 -9.75 -10.18
C ARG A 233 21.98 -10.15 -11.29
N PHE A 234 20.92 -9.37 -11.48
CA PHE A 234 19.93 -9.59 -12.55
C PHE A 234 20.48 -9.26 -13.95
N VAL A 235 21.17 -8.13 -14.10
CA VAL A 235 21.65 -7.63 -15.41
C VAL A 235 22.94 -8.29 -15.88
N PHE A 236 23.91 -8.55 -14.98
CA PHE A 236 25.27 -8.93 -15.38
C PHE A 236 25.65 -10.38 -15.07
N LEU A 237 24.96 -11.07 -14.15
CA LEU A 237 25.37 -12.37 -13.63
C LEU A 237 24.47 -13.54 -14.05
N GLN A 238 23.89 -13.48 -15.25
CA GLN A 238 23.12 -14.58 -15.85
C GLN A 238 23.97 -15.86 -16.11
N ARG A 239 25.23 -15.91 -15.65
CA ARG A 239 26.21 -16.95 -16.00
C ARG A 239 27.05 -17.59 -14.89
N SER A 240 26.95 -17.24 -13.61
CA SER A 240 27.79 -17.91 -12.60
C SER A 240 27.09 -19.07 -11.89
N ILE A 241 27.46 -20.28 -12.32
CA ILE A 241 27.34 -21.56 -11.64
C ILE A 241 27.79 -21.39 -10.18
N ILE A 242 27.01 -21.86 -9.19
CA ILE A 242 27.34 -22.20 -7.77
C ILE A 242 26.27 -21.71 -6.75
N SER A 243 25.42 -20.72 -7.04
CA SER A 243 24.27 -20.41 -6.17
C SER A 243 22.97 -20.41 -6.97
N GLU A 244 21.94 -21.11 -6.50
CA GLU A 244 20.62 -21.06 -7.12
C GLU A 244 20.23 -19.58 -7.31
N PRO A 245 19.92 -19.14 -8.56
CA PRO A 245 19.53 -17.77 -8.81
C PRO A 245 18.26 -17.46 -8.03
N LEU A 246 18.17 -16.23 -7.52
CA LEU A 246 16.96 -15.76 -6.85
C LEU A 246 15.80 -15.84 -7.85
N SER A 247 14.65 -16.39 -7.45
CA SER A 247 13.47 -16.39 -8.31
C SER A 247 12.99 -14.96 -8.60
N ASN A 248 12.40 -14.74 -9.79
CA ASN A 248 11.77 -13.46 -10.14
C ASN A 248 10.76 -13.03 -9.06
N THR A 249 9.99 -13.98 -8.56
CA THR A 249 9.08 -13.80 -7.42
C THR A 249 9.77 -13.16 -6.21
N SER A 250 10.89 -13.71 -5.75
CA SER A 250 11.63 -13.16 -4.60
C SER A 250 12.32 -11.83 -4.92
N LEU A 251 12.73 -11.61 -6.16
CA LEU A 251 13.28 -10.33 -6.60
C LEU A 251 12.23 -9.23 -6.50
N LEU A 252 11.00 -9.50 -6.93
CA LEU A 252 9.86 -8.58 -6.81
C LEU A 252 9.58 -8.22 -5.35
N TRP A 253 9.66 -9.19 -4.42
CA TRP A 253 9.54 -8.92 -2.98
C TRP A 253 10.59 -7.92 -2.51
N PHE A 254 11.88 -8.17 -2.78
CA PHE A 254 12.95 -7.31 -2.30
C PHE A 254 12.93 -5.92 -2.94
N ILE A 255 12.93 -5.85 -4.27
CA ILE A 255 13.05 -4.57 -4.98
C ILE A 255 11.84 -3.68 -4.66
N SER A 256 10.62 -4.22 -4.75
CA SER A 256 9.41 -3.42 -4.55
C SER A 256 9.33 -2.89 -3.12
N LEU A 257 9.65 -3.72 -2.13
CA LEU A 257 9.63 -3.29 -0.73
C LEU A 257 10.76 -2.31 -0.42
N PHE A 258 11.99 -2.54 -0.88
CA PHE A 258 13.09 -1.59 -0.68
C PHE A 258 12.77 -0.22 -1.30
N CYS A 259 12.21 -0.19 -2.52
CA CYS A 259 11.82 1.08 -3.14
C CYS A 259 10.81 1.84 -2.28
N LEU A 260 9.76 1.17 -1.79
CA LEU A 260 8.72 1.83 -0.98
C LEU A 260 9.25 2.27 0.39
N THR A 261 10.01 1.44 1.09
CA THR A 261 10.57 1.82 2.38
C THR A 261 11.60 2.94 2.24
N ILE A 262 12.43 2.96 1.18
CA ILE A 262 13.33 4.10 0.91
C ILE A 262 12.52 5.39 0.76
N ILE A 263 11.40 5.36 0.01
CA ILE A 263 10.53 6.53 -0.13
C ILE A 263 9.96 6.95 1.22
N ILE A 264 9.42 6.03 2.01
CA ILE A 264 8.84 6.33 3.33
C ILE A 264 9.89 6.96 4.26
N HIS A 265 11.08 6.35 4.36
CA HIS A 265 12.18 6.88 5.17
C HIS A 265 12.66 8.24 4.64
N GLY A 266 12.71 8.43 3.33
CA GLY A 266 13.08 9.71 2.70
C GLY A 266 12.07 10.82 2.99
N VAL A 267 10.78 10.55 2.84
CA VAL A 267 9.71 11.52 3.16
C VAL A 267 9.71 11.83 4.65
N SER A 268 9.87 10.84 5.52
CA SER A 268 10.02 11.08 6.96
C SER A 268 11.21 11.97 7.29
N THR A 269 12.37 11.72 6.68
CA THR A 269 13.55 12.57 6.87
C THR A 269 13.28 14.00 6.41
N LEU A 270 12.64 14.16 5.26
CA LEU A 270 12.26 15.47 4.76
C LEU A 270 11.36 16.19 5.77
N THR A 271 10.34 15.52 6.30
CA THR A 271 9.45 16.15 7.28
C THR A 271 10.19 16.60 8.54
N LEU A 272 11.08 15.76 9.09
CA LEU A 272 11.87 16.12 10.28
C LEU A 272 12.80 17.32 10.04
N VAL A 273 13.38 17.45 8.84
CA VAL A 273 14.31 18.54 8.52
C VAL A 273 13.58 19.85 8.19
N THR A 274 12.32 19.77 7.80
CA THR A 274 11.53 20.92 7.31
C THR A 274 10.44 21.37 8.27
N ASP A 275 10.33 20.75 9.46
CA ASP A 275 9.28 21.00 10.45
C ASP A 275 7.86 20.99 9.87
N LEU A 276 7.62 20.16 8.83
CA LEU A 276 6.28 20.04 8.24
C LEU A 276 5.33 19.38 9.25
N ASN A 277 4.21 20.05 9.54
CA ASN A 277 3.26 19.63 10.57
C ASN A 277 2.55 18.30 10.20
N PHE A 278 2.95 17.21 10.83
CA PHE A 278 2.16 15.96 10.92
C PHE A 278 0.86 16.23 11.70
N SER A 279 -0.28 15.64 11.32
CA SER A 279 -1.56 15.88 12.01
C SER A 279 -2.40 14.65 12.33
#